data_AF-A0A7R9MN72-F1
#
_entry.id   AF-A0A7R9MN72-F1
#
_cell.length_a   1.000
_cell.length_b   1.000
_cell.length_c   1.000
_cell.angle_alpha   90.00
_cell.angle_beta   90.00
_cell.angle_gamma   90.00
#
_symmetry.space_group_name_H-M   'P 1'
#
loop_
_entity.id
_entity.type
_entity.pdbx_description
1 polymer ?
#
loop_
_entity_poly.entity_id
_entity_poly.type
_entity_poly.pdbx_seq_one_letter_code
_entity_poly.pdbx_strand_id
1 'polypeptide(L)'
;RLDVLSPCGEILGTIRQEWSLCLPKFRVEDANGECVLMIRAPFCAYSWRCGDVDFPIYSAYDDSPVGKITKQWSGLGRELFTDADHFGITFPMDLDVHIKAVLLGACFLIDFLFYESEQ
;
A
#
# COMPACT_ATOMS: atom_id res chain seq x y z
N ARG A 1 7.35 -6.31 8.02
CA ARG A 1 7.74 -4.92 8.38
C ARG A 1 8.66 -4.43 7.28
N LEU A 2 8.45 -3.22 6.78
CA LEU A 2 9.30 -2.57 5.78
C LEU A 2 9.68 -1.18 6.30
N ASP A 3 10.97 -0.89 6.38
CA ASP A 3 11.46 0.42 6.81
C ASP A 3 11.84 1.23 5.57
N VAL A 4 11.40 2.49 5.52
CA VAL A 4 11.70 3.40 4.40
C VAL A 4 12.74 4.40 4.89
N LEU A 5 13.90 4.41 4.22
CA LEU A 5 15.03 5.25 4.59
C LEU A 5 15.29 6.34 3.55
N SER A 6 15.81 7.46 4.00
CA SER A 6 16.37 8.50 3.14
C SER A 6 17.69 8.03 2.52
N PRO A 7 18.19 8.68 1.44
CA PRO A 7 19.51 8.37 0.88
C PRO A 7 20.65 8.53 1.89
N CYS A 8 20.45 9.31 2.94
CA CYS A 8 21.41 9.54 4.02
C CYS A 8 21.35 8.47 5.12
N GLY A 9 20.42 7.51 5.03
CA GLY A 9 20.24 6.42 6.01
C GLY A 9 19.32 6.77 7.19
N GLU A 10 18.57 7.88 7.13
CA GLU A 10 17.60 8.24 8.16
C GLU A 10 16.27 7.54 7.92
N ILE A 11 15.59 7.09 8.98
CA ILE A 11 14.27 6.45 8.85
C ILE A 11 13.22 7.54 8.58
N LEU A 12 12.56 7.46 7.42
CA LEU A 12 11.44 8.32 7.05
C LEU A 12 10.12 7.83 7.65
N GLY A 13 9.99 6.51 7.80
CA GLY A 13 8.86 5.85 8.43
C GLY A 13 8.89 4.35 8.21
N THR A 14 7.91 3.66 8.78
CA THR A 14 7.86 2.19 8.81
C THR A 14 6.47 1.69 8.42
N ILE A 15 6.42 0.65 7.59
CA ILE A 15 5.18 -0.08 7.29
C ILE A 15 5.16 -1.38 8.08
N ARG A 16 4.15 -1.55 8.92
CA ARG A 16 3.93 -2.78 9.69
C ARG A 16 2.67 -3.47 9.23
N GLN A 17 2.80 -4.72 8.82
CA GLN A 17 1.65 -5.58 8.62
C GLN A 17 1.11 -5.98 10.00
N GLU A 18 -0.18 -5.74 10.21
CA GLU A 18 -0.91 -6.28 11.34
C GLU A 18 -1.65 -7.55 10.93
N TRP A 19 -1.59 -8.52 11.84
CA TRP A 19 -2.40 -9.70 11.69
C TRP A 19 -3.87 -9.34 11.93
N SER A 20 -4.73 -9.81 11.03
CA SER A 20 -6.17 -9.80 11.25
C SER A 20 -6.78 -11.10 10.75
N LEU A 21 -7.89 -11.50 11.36
CA LEU A 21 -8.57 -12.78 11.10
C LEU A 21 -9.08 -12.95 9.67
N CYS A 22 -9.30 -11.85 8.94
CA CYS A 22 -9.96 -11.89 7.64
C CYS A 22 -9.18 -11.13 6.56
N LEU A 23 -8.65 -9.94 6.87
CA LEU A 23 -8.03 -9.07 5.87
C LEU A 23 -6.76 -8.40 6.39
N PRO A 24 -5.61 -8.56 5.70
CA PRO A 24 -4.38 -7.91 6.12
C PRO A 24 -4.58 -6.39 6.23
N LYS A 25 -4.07 -5.84 7.34
CA LYS A 25 -4.04 -4.41 7.59
C LYS A 25 -2.59 -3.97 7.64
N PHE A 26 -2.28 -2.79 7.14
CA PHE A 26 -0.95 -2.22 7.21
C PHE A 26 -1.02 -0.90 7.97
N ARG A 27 -0.20 -0.78 9.01
CA ARG A 27 0.06 0.49 9.69
C ARG A 27 1.21 1.20 9.00
N VAL A 28 1.02 2.49 8.80
CA VAL A 28 2.03 3.41 8.32
C VAL A 28 2.44 4.26 9.52
N GLU A 29 3.66 4.04 9.97
CA GLU A 29 4.28 4.73 11.09
C GLU A 29 5.21 5.83 10.55
N ASP A 30 5.24 6.97 11.22
CA ASP A 30 6.21 8.04 10.95
C ASP A 30 7.62 7.67 11.44
N ALA A 31 8.58 8.59 11.30
CA ALA A 31 9.95 8.41 11.77
C ALA A 31 10.07 8.19 13.30
N ASN A 32 9.08 8.64 14.08
CA ASN A 32 9.02 8.47 15.53
C ASN A 32 8.38 7.12 15.94
N GLY A 33 7.82 6.38 14.98
CA GLY A 33 7.07 5.15 15.23
C GLY A 33 5.59 5.39 15.58
N GLU A 34 5.08 6.61 15.42
CA GLU A 34 3.67 6.91 15.61
C GLU A 34 2.87 6.49 14.38
N CYS A 35 1.79 5.75 14.59
CA CYS A 35 0.90 5.33 13.51
C CYS A 35 0.10 6.54 13.01
N VAL A 36 0.35 6.97 11.78
CA VAL A 36 -0.32 8.13 11.16
C VAL A 36 -1.40 7.73 10.17
N LEU A 37 -1.19 6.63 9.43
CA LEU A 37 -2.16 6.11 8.45
C LEU A 37 -2.34 4.60 8.60
N MET A 38 -3.48 4.11 8.13
CA MET A 38 -3.82 2.69 8.11
C MET A 38 -4.38 2.30 6.74
N ILE A 39 -3.75 1.31 6.11
CA ILE A 39 -4.16 0.75 4.83
C ILE A 39 -4.93 -0.54 5.11
N ARG A 40 -6.13 -0.65 4.55
CA ARG A 40 -6.99 -1.83 4.73
C ARG A 40 -7.09 -2.58 3.41
N ALA A 41 -6.78 -3.87 3.41
CA ALA A 41 -6.96 -4.70 2.21
C ALA A 41 -8.44 -5.01 1.97
N PRO A 42 -8.94 -4.98 0.72
CA PRO A 42 -10.29 -5.41 0.39
C PRO A 42 -10.41 -6.94 0.46
N PHE A 43 -11.63 -7.45 0.64
CA PHE A 43 -11.90 -8.91 0.69
C PHE A 43 -11.43 -9.67 -0.55
N CYS A 44 -11.38 -8.98 -1.69
CA CYS A 44 -10.96 -9.54 -2.96
C CYS A 44 -9.47 -9.34 -3.28
N ALA A 45 -8.62 -8.91 -2.32
CA ALA A 45 -7.20 -8.66 -2.58
C ALA A 45 -6.46 -9.87 -3.19
N TYR A 46 -6.89 -11.09 -2.86
CA TYR A 46 -6.32 -12.34 -3.36
C TYR A 46 -6.97 -12.88 -4.65
N SER A 47 -8.00 -12.21 -5.19
CA SER A 47 -8.76 -12.74 -6.33
C SER A 47 -8.40 -12.00 -7.61
N TRP A 48 -7.59 -12.64 -8.47
CA TRP A 48 -7.32 -12.24 -9.86
C TRP A 48 -8.59 -12.07 -10.72
N ARG A 49 -9.75 -12.55 -10.26
CA ARG A 49 -11.05 -12.40 -10.95
C ARG A 49 -11.79 -11.09 -10.66
N CYS A 50 -11.22 -10.20 -9.85
CA CYS A 50 -11.92 -9.02 -9.33
C CYS A 50 -11.43 -7.68 -9.91
N GLY A 51 -10.99 -7.61 -11.17
CA GLY A 51 -10.70 -6.33 -11.83
C GLY A 51 -9.78 -5.42 -11.00
N ASP A 52 -9.98 -4.10 -11.08
CA ASP A 52 -9.20 -3.12 -10.32
C ASP A 52 -9.38 -3.33 -8.80
N VAL A 53 -8.28 -3.41 -8.07
CA VAL A 53 -8.26 -3.64 -6.62
C VAL A 53 -7.86 -2.36 -5.88
N ASP A 54 -8.79 -1.83 -5.09
CA ASP A 54 -8.57 -0.63 -4.26
C ASP A 54 -8.19 -1.02 -2.82
N PHE A 55 -7.07 -0.50 -2.35
CA PHE A 55 -6.59 -0.54 -0.96
C PHE A 55 -6.79 0.84 -0.34
N PRO A 56 -7.93 1.09 0.34
CA PRO A 56 -8.20 2.38 0.97
C PRO A 56 -7.23 2.70 2.11
N ILE A 57 -6.82 3.96 2.16
CA ILE A 57 -5.95 4.55 3.17
C ILE A 57 -6.80 5.43 4.08
N TYR A 58 -6.72 5.17 5.38
CA TYR A 58 -7.41 5.91 6.43
C TYR A 58 -6.42 6.62 7.33
N SER A 59 -6.83 7.75 7.89
CA SER A 59 -6.13 8.42 8.98
C SER A 59 -6.22 7.58 10.25
N ALA A 60 -5.10 7.42 10.96
CA ALA A 60 -5.07 6.69 12.22
C ALA A 60 -5.74 7.47 13.39
N TYR A 61 -5.91 8.78 13.25
CA TYR A 61 -6.44 9.65 14.30
C TYR A 61 -7.97 9.63 14.37
N ASP A 62 -8.65 9.70 13.23
CA ASP A 62 -10.09 9.90 13.12
C ASP A 62 -10.79 8.88 12.20
N ASP A 63 -10.05 7.90 11.67
CA ASP A 63 -10.52 6.91 10.69
C ASP A 63 -11.14 7.55 9.43
N SER A 64 -10.77 8.79 9.11
CA SER A 64 -11.23 9.47 7.89
C SER A 64 -10.51 8.93 6.65
N PRO A 65 -11.19 8.88 5.48
CA PRO A 65 -10.56 8.46 4.24
C PRO A 65 -9.55 9.52 3.78
N VAL A 66 -8.29 9.12 3.65
CA VAL A 66 -7.19 9.99 3.19
C VAL A 66 -6.90 9.76 1.70
N GLY A 67 -7.03 8.52 1.25
CA GLY A 67 -6.63 8.16 -0.10
C GLY A 67 -6.78 6.68 -0.39
N LYS A 68 -6.10 6.21 -1.42
CA LYS A 68 -6.08 4.79 -1.79
C LYS A 68 -4.86 4.43 -2.63
N ILE A 69 -4.45 3.17 -2.54
CA ILE A 69 -3.57 2.52 -3.51
C ILE A 69 -4.47 1.66 -4.40
N THR A 70 -4.36 1.78 -5.71
CA THR A 70 -5.17 1.04 -6.69
C THR A 70 -4.25 0.20 -7.55
N LYS A 71 -4.46 -1.12 -7.56
CA LYS A 71 -3.91 -1.99 -8.62
C LYS A 71 -4.89 -1.99 -9.78
N GLN A 72 -4.48 -1.46 -10.93
CA GLN A 72 -5.30 -1.46 -12.13
C GLN A 72 -5.15 -2.78 -12.88
N TRP A 73 -6.27 -3.42 -13.19
CA TRP A 73 -6.31 -4.67 -13.92
C TRP A 73 -6.44 -4.39 -15.41
N SER A 74 -5.42 -4.77 -16.19
CA SER A 74 -5.35 -4.43 -17.62
C SER A 74 -6.20 -5.34 -18.54
N GLY A 75 -6.98 -6.27 -17.96
CA GLY A 75 -7.89 -7.15 -18.68
C GLY A 75 -7.23 -8.43 -19.23
N LEU A 76 -8.06 -9.45 -19.47
CA LEU A 76 -7.77 -10.84 -19.92
C LEU A 76 -6.86 -11.02 -21.16
N GLY A 77 -6.32 -9.96 -21.78
CA GLY A 77 -5.59 -10.04 -23.05
C GLY A 77 -4.20 -9.40 -23.07
N ARG A 78 -3.75 -8.77 -21.98
CA ARG A 78 -2.44 -8.05 -21.94
C ARG A 78 -1.43 -8.56 -20.93
N GLU A 79 -1.80 -9.51 -20.08
CA GLU A 79 -0.84 -10.19 -19.18
C GLU A 79 0.12 -11.14 -19.95
N LEU A 80 -0.18 -11.50 -21.21
CA LEU A 80 0.73 -12.36 -22.00
C LEU A 80 1.93 -11.62 -22.62
N PHE A 81 2.02 -10.29 -22.54
CA PHE A 81 3.07 -9.55 -23.28
C PHE A 81 3.81 -8.45 -22.51
N THR A 82 3.38 -8.04 -21.31
CA THR A 82 4.15 -7.10 -20.48
C THR A 82 3.83 -7.32 -19.00
N ASP A 83 4.83 -7.78 -18.26
CA ASP A 83 4.88 -8.05 -16.81
C ASP A 83 4.77 -6.78 -15.94
N ALA A 84 4.06 -5.75 -16.43
CA ALA A 84 4.02 -4.42 -15.83
C ALA A 84 2.68 -4.20 -15.12
N ASP A 85 2.66 -4.49 -13.82
CA ASP A 85 1.56 -4.13 -12.95
C ASP A 85 1.42 -2.60 -12.81
N HIS A 86 0.22 -2.08 -13.07
CA HIS A 86 -0.04 -0.65 -12.99
C HIS A 86 -0.63 -0.30 -11.62
N PHE A 87 0.19 0.26 -10.74
CA PHE A 87 -0.27 0.79 -9.46
C PHE A 87 -0.42 2.31 -9.49
N GLY A 88 -1.52 2.79 -8.94
CA GLY A 88 -1.77 4.21 -8.67
C GLY A 88 -1.88 4.47 -7.18
N ILE A 89 -1.36 5.60 -6.71
CA ILE A 89 -1.53 6.05 -5.33
C ILE A 89 -2.17 7.43 -5.34
N THR A 90 -3.24 7.60 -4.57
CA THR A 90 -3.90 8.88 -4.34
C THR A 90 -3.77 9.26 -2.87
N PHE A 91 -3.31 10.46 -2.60
CA PHE A 91 -3.20 11.08 -1.26
C PHE A 91 -3.38 12.59 -1.40
N PRO A 92 -3.72 13.33 -0.33
CA PRO A 92 -3.95 14.76 -0.43
C PRO A 92 -2.62 15.52 -0.55
N MET A 93 -2.66 16.71 -1.13
CA MET A 93 -1.44 17.47 -1.46
C MET A 93 -0.65 17.91 -0.24
N ASP A 94 -1.33 18.20 0.86
CA ASP A 94 -0.81 18.63 2.15
C ASP A 94 -0.26 17.49 3.01
N LEU A 95 -0.39 16.22 2.58
CA LEU A 95 0.22 15.10 3.28
C LEU A 95 1.75 15.24 3.33
N ASP A 96 2.32 14.93 4.49
CA ASP A 96 3.76 14.97 4.75
C ASP A 96 4.56 14.20 3.67
N VAL A 97 5.68 14.77 3.22
CA VAL A 97 6.49 14.22 2.13
C VAL A 97 7.16 12.89 2.49
N HIS A 98 7.55 12.70 3.75
CA HIS A 98 8.07 11.43 4.24
C HIS A 98 6.99 10.38 4.23
N ILE A 99 5.77 10.73 4.65
CA ILE A 99 4.63 9.78 4.60
C ILE A 99 4.27 9.41 3.16
N LYS A 100 4.36 10.34 2.21
CA LYS A 100 4.21 10.02 0.77
C LYS A 100 5.25 8.99 0.31
N ALA A 101 6.52 9.14 0.73
CA ALA A 101 7.57 8.17 0.44
C ALA A 101 7.29 6.80 1.10
N VAL A 102 6.76 6.81 2.32
CA VAL A 102 6.37 5.58 3.02
C VAL A 102 5.19 4.90 2.32
N LEU A 103 4.22 5.64 1.79
CA LEU A 103 3.11 5.08 0.99
C LEU A 103 3.60 4.45 -0.32
N LEU A 104 4.63 5.00 -0.96
CA LEU A 104 5.29 4.34 -2.10
C LEU A 104 5.93 3.01 -1.68
N GLY A 105 6.63 2.99 -0.53
CA GLY A 105 7.13 1.74 0.06
C GLY A 105 6.01 0.74 0.36
N ALA A 106 4.87 1.21 0.86
CA ALA A 106 3.70 0.37 1.13
C ALA A 106 3.16 -0.26 -0.15
N CYS A 107 3.16 0.49 -1.26
CA CYS A 107 2.76 -0.03 -2.57
C CYS A 107 3.65 -1.20 -3.01
N PHE A 108 4.97 -1.05 -2.91
CA PHE A 108 5.90 -2.15 -3.20
C PHE A 108 5.72 -3.34 -2.27
N LEU A 109 5.47 -3.10 -0.98
CA LEU A 109 5.21 -4.19 -0.03
C LEU A 109 3.92 -4.95 -0.36
N ILE A 110 2.85 -4.25 -0.73
CA ILE A 110 1.60 -4.86 -1.16
C ILE A 110 1.85 -5.70 -2.40
N ASP A 111 2.53 -5.15 -3.40
CA ASP A 111 2.84 -5.88 -4.63
C ASP A 111 3.61 -7.18 -4.34
N PHE A 112 4.67 -7.07 -3.53
CA PHE A 112 5.47 -8.21 -3.10
C PHE A 112 4.67 -9.29 -2.34
N LEU A 113 3.78 -8.88 -1.44
CA LEU A 113 3.04 -9.81 -0.57
C LEU A 113 1.85 -10.50 -1.23
N PHE A 114 1.22 -9.89 -2.23
CA PHE A 114 0.00 -10.43 -2.86
C PHE A 114 0.20 -10.97 -4.27
N TYR A 115 1.20 -10.50 -5.02
CA TYR A 115 1.29 -10.77 -6.46
C TYR A 115 2.62 -11.40 -6.90
N GLU A 116 3.75 -11.04 -6.27
CA GLU A 116 5.06 -11.64 -6.58
C GLU A 116 5.26 -13.03 -5.94
N SER A 117 4.53 -13.37 -4.86
CA SER A 117 4.65 -14.68 -4.20
C SER A 117 3.96 -15.83 -4.93
N GLU A 118 3.25 -15.57 -6.05
CA GLU A 118 2.57 -16.57 -6.88
C GLU A 118 3.24 -16.80 -8.26
N GLN A 119 4.47 -16.33 -8.49
CA GLN A 119 5.30 -16.76 -9.63
C GLN A 119 6.18 -17.98 -9.32
#